data_AF-A0A6T7NFE4-F1
#
_entry.id   AF-A0A6T7NFE4-F1
#
_cell.length_a   1.000
_cell.length_b   1.000
_cell.length_c   1.000
_cell.angle_alpha   90.00
_cell.angle_beta   90.00
_cell.angle_gamma   90.00
#
_symmetry.space_group_name_H-M   'P 1'
#
loop_
_entity.id
_entity.type
_entity.pdbx_description
1 polymer ?
#
loop_
_entity_poly.entity_id
_entity_poly.type
_entity_poly.pdbx_seq_one_letter_code
_entity_poly.pdbx_strand_id
1 'polypeptide(L)'
;RNVAMPALSEVVFALSGLVNPERAELRRLACAMGAQYRQDVTGDTTHVVCKFDGTPKIAQAKQQGCFIVRTDWIQACHHEQKRLLEDDFLLCDRDSTPAASKRSRTDLQPHAKAVDSSPRHTSGGHGGVDQATEKMVADDMKHFRDYLESQVKDNQDKETIARKGLLEAFVYAKECHEQHGGLKSFQDEWIGPIPQALQNLLKDPPTTVTVAKIMQYHDAYEYALSNRTNT
;
A
#
# COMPACT_ATOMS: atom_id res chain seq x y z
N ARG A 1 21.83 -25.09 -15.41
CA ARG A 1 21.80 -23.69 -14.94
C ARG A 1 21.29 -23.73 -13.50
N ASN A 2 22.11 -23.35 -12.52
CA ASN A 2 21.64 -23.23 -11.13
C ASN A 2 20.81 -21.94 -11.05
N VAL A 3 19.50 -22.06 -10.92
CA VAL A 3 18.65 -20.89 -10.65
C VAL A 3 18.76 -20.66 -9.15
N ALA A 4 19.36 -19.53 -8.75
CA ALA A 4 19.38 -19.14 -7.34
C ALA A 4 17.93 -18.96 -6.87
N MET A 5 17.57 -19.59 -5.75
CA MET A 5 16.24 -19.46 -5.18
C MET A 5 16.00 -18.00 -4.77
N PRO A 6 14.82 -17.43 -5.03
CA PRO A 6 14.47 -16.10 -4.56
C PRO A 6 14.61 -15.97 -3.05
N ALA A 7 15.04 -14.80 -2.58
CA ALA A 7 15.41 -14.55 -1.20
C ALA A 7 14.32 -14.95 -0.18
N LEU A 8 13.05 -14.74 -0.51
CA LEU A 8 11.90 -15.00 0.37
C LEU A 8 11.01 -16.14 -0.13
N SER A 9 11.55 -17.09 -0.90
CA SER A 9 10.79 -18.20 -1.52
C SER A 9 9.99 -19.10 -0.55
N GLU A 10 10.39 -19.17 0.72
CA GLU A 10 9.69 -19.93 1.77
C GLU A 10 8.78 -19.06 2.66
N VAL A 11 8.62 -17.78 2.31
CA VAL A 11 7.85 -16.82 3.10
C VAL A 11 6.42 -16.77 2.58
N VAL A 12 5.46 -17.03 3.46
CA VAL A 12 4.04 -16.75 3.26
C VAL A 12 3.66 -15.65 4.24
N PHE A 13 3.23 -14.49 3.76
CA PHE A 13 3.08 -13.31 4.60
C PHE A 13 1.72 -12.62 4.46
N ALA A 14 1.27 -12.03 5.57
CA ALA A 14 0.15 -11.10 5.61
C ALA A 14 0.61 -9.70 6.08
N LEU A 15 -0.09 -8.67 5.62
CA LEU A 15 0.17 -7.27 5.98
C LEU A 15 -0.89 -6.72 6.94
N SER A 16 -0.48 -6.09 8.04
CA SER A 16 -1.38 -5.51 9.04
C SER A 16 -0.99 -4.07 9.43
N GLY A 17 -1.98 -3.21 9.69
CA GLY A 17 -1.75 -1.82 10.13
C GLY A 17 -1.13 -0.90 9.06
N LEU A 18 -1.35 -1.22 7.78
CA LEU A 18 -0.77 -0.51 6.63
C LEU A 18 -1.86 -0.02 5.68
N VAL A 19 -1.70 1.21 5.19
CA VAL A 19 -2.57 1.83 4.19
C VAL A 19 -1.85 1.93 2.84
N ASN A 20 -2.60 2.06 1.75
CA ASN A 20 -2.02 2.34 0.44
C ASN A 20 -1.48 3.78 0.37
N PRO A 21 -0.35 4.04 -0.30
CA PRO A 21 0.38 3.11 -1.20
C PRO A 21 1.41 2.19 -0.50
N GLU A 22 1.78 2.45 0.76
CA GLU A 22 2.83 1.70 1.48
C GLU A 22 2.53 0.19 1.56
N ARG A 23 1.27 -0.16 1.78
CA ARG A 23 0.79 -1.55 1.79
C ARG A 23 1.11 -2.28 0.47
N ALA A 24 0.74 -1.69 -0.67
CA ALA A 24 0.93 -2.32 -1.96
C ALA A 24 2.42 -2.42 -2.33
N GLU A 25 3.21 -1.41 -1.98
CA GLU A 25 4.66 -1.42 -2.20
C GLU A 25 5.35 -2.57 -1.45
N LEU A 26 5.08 -2.73 -0.16
CA LEU A 26 5.64 -3.85 0.63
C LEU A 26 5.22 -5.21 0.06
N ARG A 27 3.98 -5.33 -0.40
CA ARG A 27 3.51 -6.54 -1.06
C ARG A 27 4.30 -6.80 -2.34
N ARG A 28 4.43 -5.81 -3.22
CA ARG A 28 5.16 -5.94 -4.49
C ARG A 28 6.62 -6.33 -4.26
N LEU A 29 7.32 -5.69 -3.30
CA LEU A 29 8.70 -6.02 -2.96
C LEU A 29 8.86 -7.45 -2.46
N ALA A 30 8.02 -7.90 -1.53
CA ALA A 30 8.11 -9.26 -0.98
C ALA A 30 7.79 -10.32 -2.05
N CYS A 31 6.74 -10.10 -2.86
CA CYS A 31 6.39 -11.01 -3.95
C CYS A 31 7.49 -11.07 -5.03
N ALA A 32 8.14 -9.95 -5.35
CA ALA A 32 9.27 -9.92 -6.27
C ALA A 32 10.47 -10.74 -5.76
N MET A 33 10.62 -10.86 -4.44
CA MET A 33 11.60 -11.74 -3.79
C MET A 33 11.11 -13.18 -3.60
N GLY A 34 9.95 -13.55 -4.17
CA GLY A 34 9.40 -14.92 -4.15
C GLY A 34 8.51 -15.23 -2.96
N ALA A 35 8.19 -14.26 -2.09
CA ALA A 35 7.22 -14.48 -1.02
C ALA A 35 5.79 -14.63 -1.57
N GLN A 36 4.96 -15.36 -0.86
CA GLN A 36 3.55 -15.52 -1.18
C GLN A 36 2.69 -14.66 -0.24
N TYR A 37 1.88 -13.78 -0.82
CA TYR A 37 0.99 -12.92 -0.05
C TYR A 37 -0.32 -13.64 0.33
N ARG A 38 -0.84 -13.34 1.52
CA ARG A 38 -2.18 -13.68 1.99
C ARG A 38 -2.86 -12.39 2.49
N GLN A 39 -4.13 -12.20 2.15
CA GLN A 39 -4.89 -11.08 2.68
C GLN A 39 -5.05 -11.18 4.19
N ASP A 40 -5.38 -12.37 4.68
CA ASP A 40 -5.57 -12.70 6.09
C ASP A 40 -4.60 -13.78 6.55
N VAL A 41 -4.47 -13.94 7.87
CA VAL A 41 -3.60 -14.95 8.46
C VAL A 41 -4.28 -16.32 8.30
N THR A 42 -3.70 -17.17 7.46
CA THR A 42 -4.13 -18.53 7.14
C THR A 42 -3.15 -19.55 7.71
N GLY A 43 -3.52 -20.84 7.79
CA GLY A 43 -2.69 -21.86 8.44
C GLY A 43 -1.31 -22.10 7.82
N ASP A 44 -1.05 -21.60 6.62
CA ASP A 44 0.26 -21.60 5.94
C ASP A 44 1.05 -20.30 6.13
N THR A 45 0.50 -19.30 6.85
CA THR A 45 1.16 -18.01 7.07
C THR A 45 2.38 -18.19 7.98
N THR A 46 3.55 -17.75 7.49
CA THR A 46 4.80 -17.79 8.27
C THR A 46 5.14 -16.44 8.89
N HIS A 47 4.72 -15.33 8.26
CA HIS A 47 5.03 -13.97 8.71
C HIS A 47 3.80 -13.06 8.72
N VAL A 48 3.71 -12.20 9.74
CA VAL A 48 2.86 -11.01 9.71
C VAL A 48 3.75 -9.79 9.80
N VAL A 49 3.75 -9.00 8.73
CA VAL A 49 4.49 -7.74 8.66
C VAL A 49 3.56 -6.62 9.08
N CYS A 50 3.93 -5.91 10.14
CA CYS A 50 3.04 -4.97 10.79
C CYS A 50 3.74 -3.69 11.26
N LYS A 51 2.98 -2.59 11.22
CA LYS A 51 3.46 -1.25 11.60
C LYS A 51 3.33 -0.96 13.09
N PHE A 52 2.38 -1.58 13.79
CA PHE A 52 2.11 -1.38 15.21
C PHE A 52 1.47 -2.61 15.84
N ASP A 53 1.63 -2.77 17.15
CA ASP A 53 1.10 -3.91 17.90
C ASP A 53 -0.42 -3.83 18.12
N GLY A 54 -1.02 -4.87 18.71
CA GLY A 54 -2.42 -4.83 19.14
C GLY A 54 -3.48 -4.97 18.05
N THR A 55 -3.11 -5.31 16.81
CA THR A 55 -4.09 -5.61 15.75
C THR A 55 -4.69 -7.02 15.91
N PRO A 56 -5.95 -7.28 15.50
CA PRO A 56 -6.53 -8.63 15.53
C PRO A 56 -5.69 -9.68 14.78
N LYS A 57 -5.03 -9.27 13.68
CA LYS A 57 -4.13 -10.14 12.92
C LYS A 57 -2.90 -10.57 13.72
N ILE A 58 -2.37 -9.72 14.61
CA ILE A 58 -1.25 -10.09 15.50
C ILE A 58 -1.66 -11.17 16.49
N ALA A 59 -2.88 -11.08 17.06
CA ALA A 59 -3.36 -12.10 17.99
C ALA A 59 -3.44 -13.48 17.32
N GLN A 60 -3.97 -13.52 16.09
CA GLN A 60 -4.03 -14.75 15.29
C GLN A 60 -2.63 -15.26 14.91
N ALA A 61 -1.72 -14.37 14.51
CA ALA A 61 -0.34 -14.70 14.18
C ALA A 61 0.41 -15.36 15.35
N LYS A 62 0.22 -14.84 16.57
CA LYS A 62 0.79 -15.42 17.79
C LYS A 62 0.30 -16.85 18.02
N GLN A 63 -1.00 -17.10 17.83
CA GLN A 63 -1.59 -18.44 18.00
C GLN A 63 -1.04 -19.45 16.98
N GLN A 64 -0.69 -18.98 15.78
CA GLN A 64 -0.11 -19.82 14.73
C GLN A 64 1.42 -19.91 14.79
N GLY A 65 2.06 -19.22 15.73
CA GLY A 65 3.52 -19.20 15.86
C GLY A 65 4.25 -18.44 14.76
N CYS A 66 3.56 -17.55 14.03
CA CYS A 66 4.15 -16.75 12.96
C CYS A 66 5.20 -15.77 13.51
N PHE A 67 6.17 -15.40 12.68
CA PHE A 67 7.04 -14.25 12.93
C PHE A 67 6.23 -12.96 12.79
N ILE A 68 6.28 -12.09 13.79
CA ILE A 68 5.60 -10.80 13.77
C ILE A 68 6.69 -9.74 13.66
N VAL A 69 6.94 -9.27 12.44
CA VAL A 69 8.07 -8.40 12.12
C VAL A 69 7.62 -7.01 11.73
N ARG A 70 8.50 -6.04 11.95
CA ARG A 70 8.35 -4.67 11.47
C ARG A 70 8.46 -4.59 9.96
N THR A 71 7.95 -3.50 9.38
CA THR A 71 7.91 -3.26 7.93
C THR A 71 9.30 -3.12 7.30
N ASP A 72 10.30 -2.67 8.06
CA ASP A 72 11.69 -2.51 7.61
C ASP A 72 12.37 -3.85 7.28
N TRP A 73 11.84 -4.99 7.74
CA TRP A 73 12.39 -6.31 7.40
C TRP A 73 12.32 -6.61 5.90
N ILE A 74 11.16 -6.39 5.25
CA ILE A 74 11.02 -6.58 3.79
C ILE A 74 11.97 -5.65 3.06
N GLN A 75 12.06 -4.39 3.50
CA GLN A 75 12.90 -3.37 2.86
C GLN A 75 14.38 -3.73 2.96
N ALA A 76 14.83 -4.20 4.12
CA ALA A 76 16.19 -4.63 4.35
C ALA A 76 16.53 -5.91 3.59
N CYS A 77 15.63 -6.90 3.54
CA CYS A 77 15.80 -8.09 2.71
C CYS A 77 15.91 -7.74 1.22
N HIS A 78 15.09 -6.80 0.76
CA HIS A 78 15.15 -6.30 -0.61
C HIS A 78 16.45 -5.54 -0.89
N HIS A 79 16.92 -4.71 0.03
CA HIS A 79 18.19 -4.00 -0.15
C HIS A 79 19.38 -4.97 -0.26
N GLU A 80 19.41 -5.97 0.63
CA GLU A 80 20.50 -6.95 0.72
C GLU A 80 20.36 -8.10 -0.28
N GLN A 81 19.23 -8.20 -0.98
CA GLN A 81 18.88 -9.30 -1.89
C GLN A 81 19.03 -10.69 -1.23
N LYS A 82 18.75 -10.79 0.08
CA LYS A 82 18.80 -12.03 0.87
C LYS A 82 17.80 -11.97 2.02
N ARG A 83 17.36 -13.12 2.53
CA ARG A 83 16.57 -13.18 3.76
C ARG A 83 17.44 -12.82 4.95
N LEU A 84 17.05 -11.78 5.67
CA LEU A 84 17.64 -11.40 6.95
C LEU A 84 16.91 -12.11 8.09
N LEU A 85 17.61 -12.29 9.21
CA LEU A 85 17.05 -12.93 10.40
C LEU A 85 15.87 -12.12 10.93
N GLU A 86 14.76 -12.78 11.22
CA GLU A 86 13.53 -12.15 11.70
C GLU A 86 13.70 -11.54 13.09
N ASP A 87 14.56 -12.14 13.92
CA ASP A 87 14.82 -11.74 15.31
C ASP A 87 15.28 -10.29 15.44
N ASP A 88 16.04 -9.78 14.45
CA ASP A 88 16.51 -8.39 14.41
C ASP A 88 15.37 -7.38 14.13
N PHE A 89 14.19 -7.88 13.73
CA PHE A 89 13.06 -7.08 13.25
C PHE A 89 11.75 -7.42 13.94
N LEU A 90 11.75 -8.19 15.03
CA LEU A 90 10.52 -8.52 15.76
C LEU A 90 9.81 -7.26 16.26
N LEU A 91 8.51 -7.20 16.00
CA LEU A 91 7.64 -6.13 16.50
C LEU A 91 7.22 -6.38 17.96
N CYS A 92 7.14 -7.65 18.36
CA CYS A 92 6.90 -8.05 19.74
C CYS A 92 7.54 -9.42 20.02
N ASP A 93 7.96 -9.65 21.27
CA ASP A 93 8.50 -10.95 21.69
C ASP A 93 7.49 -12.08 21.49
N ARG A 94 7.99 -13.21 20.99
CA ARG A 94 7.21 -14.43 20.73
C ARG A 94 6.56 -15.00 22.01
N ASP A 95 7.15 -14.71 23.17
CA ASP A 95 6.72 -15.23 24.48
C ASP A 95 5.85 -14.25 25.29
N SER A 96 5.57 -13.05 24.76
CA SER A 96 4.77 -12.07 25.50
C SER A 96 3.27 -12.37 25.42
N THR A 97 2.75 -13.05 26.46
CA THR A 97 1.35 -12.97 26.89
C THR A 97 0.97 -11.51 27.17
N PRO A 98 -0.28 -11.08 26.92
CA PRO A 98 -0.64 -9.67 26.97
C PRO A 98 -0.69 -9.15 28.42
N ALA A 99 0.41 -8.53 28.87
CA ALA A 99 0.45 -7.73 30.08
C ALA A 99 0.60 -6.24 29.72
N ALA A 100 -0.27 -5.45 30.33
CA ALA A 100 -0.49 -4.01 30.21
C ALA A 100 0.73 -3.15 29.83
N SER A 101 0.54 -2.34 28.79
CA SER A 101 1.43 -1.29 28.30
C SER A 101 1.82 -0.30 29.41
N LYS A 102 3.13 -0.18 29.69
CA LYS A 102 3.72 1.00 30.32
C LYS A 102 4.55 1.74 29.28
N ARG A 103 4.07 2.92 28.91
CA ARG A 103 4.73 3.90 28.04
C ARG A 103 6.01 4.40 28.72
N SER A 104 7.13 4.32 28.02
CA SER A 104 8.30 5.16 28.29
C SER A 104 8.75 5.81 26.99
N ARG A 105 8.59 7.14 26.96
CA ARG A 105 9.17 8.06 25.99
C ARG A 105 10.64 8.28 26.37
N THR A 106 11.50 8.36 25.37
CA THR A 106 12.65 9.27 25.42
C THR A 106 12.89 9.83 24.03
N ASP A 107 12.87 11.17 23.98
CA ASP A 107 13.25 12.07 22.90
C ASP A 107 14.57 11.69 22.24
N LEU A 108 14.74 12.07 20.97
CA LEU A 108 15.92 12.76 20.44
C LEU A 108 15.64 13.24 19.00
N GLN A 109 15.76 14.55 18.79
CA GLN A 109 15.85 15.30 17.52
C GLN A 109 16.83 16.48 17.80
N PRO A 110 17.30 17.32 16.84
CA PRO A 110 17.33 17.20 15.37
C PRO A 110 18.68 17.65 14.75
N HIS A 111 18.84 17.50 13.42
CA HIS A 111 19.81 18.29 12.64
C HIS A 111 19.24 18.53 11.24
N ALA A 112 19.14 19.80 10.87
CA ALA A 112 18.66 20.28 9.57
C ALA A 112 19.80 20.36 8.54
N LYS A 113 19.44 20.35 7.25
CA LYS A 113 19.91 21.34 6.26
C LYS A 113 19.06 21.31 4.99
N ALA A 114 18.71 22.50 4.54
CA ALA A 114 17.96 22.82 3.33
C ALA A 114 18.87 22.85 2.08
N VAL A 115 18.29 22.60 0.91
CA VAL A 115 18.75 23.16 -0.38
C VAL A 115 17.57 23.32 -1.34
N ASP A 116 17.59 24.46 -2.01
CA ASP A 116 16.64 25.09 -2.92
C ASP A 116 16.94 24.72 -4.38
N SER A 117 15.89 24.58 -5.23
CA SER A 117 15.77 25.22 -6.56
C SER A 117 14.58 24.69 -7.39
N SER A 118 13.73 25.62 -7.85
CA SER A 118 12.62 25.45 -8.81
C SER A 118 13.08 25.61 -10.29
N PRO A 119 12.20 25.72 -11.30
CA PRO A 119 11.70 24.61 -12.11
C PRO A 119 12.05 24.75 -13.62
N ARG A 120 11.85 23.69 -14.41
CA ARG A 120 11.94 23.77 -15.88
C ARG A 120 10.60 23.44 -16.53
N HIS A 121 9.98 24.47 -17.08
CA HIS A 121 8.84 24.38 -17.99
C HIS A 121 9.21 23.63 -19.27
N THR A 122 8.34 22.70 -19.67
CA THR A 122 8.10 22.44 -21.10
C THR A 122 6.59 22.43 -21.32
N SER A 123 6.18 23.24 -22.28
CA SER A 123 4.80 23.43 -22.74
C SER A 123 4.45 22.37 -23.79
N GLY A 124 3.25 21.82 -23.71
CA GLY A 124 2.69 21.01 -24.80
C GLY A 124 1.38 20.32 -24.46
N GLY A 125 0.28 20.81 -25.05
CA GLY A 125 -0.94 20.02 -25.28
C GLY A 125 -2.15 20.43 -24.45
N HIS A 126 -3.12 21.11 -25.08
CA HIS A 126 -4.49 21.22 -24.58
C HIS A 126 -5.14 19.83 -24.53
N GLY A 127 -5.12 19.21 -23.35
CA GLY A 127 -5.87 18.00 -23.01
C GLY A 127 -6.43 18.16 -21.61
N GLY A 128 -7.41 19.07 -21.44
CA GLY A 128 -8.10 19.22 -20.16
C GLY A 128 -8.92 17.96 -19.83
N VAL A 129 -8.99 17.61 -18.55
CA VAL A 129 -10.02 16.70 -18.04
C VAL A 129 -11.35 17.46 -17.99
N ASP A 130 -12.47 16.78 -18.25
CA ASP A 130 -13.78 17.41 -18.13
C ASP A 130 -14.14 17.72 -16.67
N GLN A 131 -15.08 18.66 -16.49
CA GLN A 131 -15.52 19.11 -15.17
C GLN A 131 -16.09 17.97 -14.30
N ALA A 132 -16.69 16.96 -14.92
CA ALA A 132 -17.23 15.80 -14.21
C ALA A 132 -16.11 14.96 -13.58
N THR A 133 -15.04 14.73 -14.34
CA THR A 133 -13.84 14.03 -13.90
C THR A 133 -13.12 14.80 -12.80
N GLU A 134 -12.95 16.11 -12.96
CA GLU A 134 -12.36 16.95 -11.91
C GLU A 134 -13.16 16.88 -10.61
N LYS A 135 -14.49 16.92 -10.69
CA LYS A 135 -15.36 16.78 -9.53
C LYS A 135 -15.19 15.40 -8.88
N MET A 136 -15.20 14.32 -9.65
CA MET A 136 -14.96 12.96 -9.14
C MET A 136 -13.63 12.86 -8.40
N VAL A 137 -12.55 13.40 -8.97
CA VAL A 137 -11.22 13.42 -8.33
C VAL A 137 -11.23 14.22 -7.02
N ALA A 138 -11.95 15.34 -6.96
CA ALA A 138 -12.09 16.13 -5.71
C ALA A 138 -12.81 15.34 -4.61
N ASP A 139 -13.94 14.72 -4.96
CA ASP A 139 -14.74 13.95 -4.03
C ASP A 139 -13.95 12.74 -3.52
N ASP A 140 -13.29 12.00 -4.41
CA ASP A 140 -12.46 10.85 -4.06
C ASP A 140 -11.25 11.24 -3.18
N MET A 141 -10.60 12.37 -3.46
CA MET A 141 -9.53 12.89 -2.60
C MET A 141 -10.05 13.22 -1.20
N LYS A 142 -11.25 13.82 -1.10
CA LYS A 142 -11.87 14.09 0.19
C LYS A 142 -12.15 12.77 0.94
N HIS A 143 -12.76 11.78 0.29
CA HIS A 143 -13.03 10.49 0.91
C HIS A 143 -11.75 9.78 1.38
N PHE A 144 -10.67 9.86 0.60
CA PHE A 144 -9.38 9.31 1.01
C PHE A 144 -8.78 10.04 2.22
N ARG A 145 -8.84 11.37 2.27
CA ARG A 145 -8.40 12.12 3.46
C ARG A 145 -9.17 11.71 4.70
N ASP A 146 -10.50 11.68 4.61
CA ASP A 146 -11.37 11.29 5.73
C ASP A 146 -11.05 9.85 6.20
N TYR A 147 -10.78 8.93 5.26
CA TYR A 147 -10.32 7.58 5.58
C TYR A 147 -8.99 7.59 6.36
N LEU A 148 -8.01 8.40 5.93
CA LEU A 148 -6.69 8.45 6.55
C LEU A 148 -6.68 9.10 7.94
N GLU A 149 -7.67 9.93 8.29
CA GLU A 149 -7.74 10.57 9.63
C GLU A 149 -7.68 9.56 10.77
N SER A 150 -8.32 8.40 10.60
CA SER A 150 -8.35 7.33 11.61
C SER A 150 -7.19 6.33 11.50
N GLN A 151 -6.43 6.35 10.40
CA GLN A 151 -5.46 5.30 10.06
C GLN A 151 -4.00 5.78 10.14
N VAL A 152 -3.77 7.08 10.04
CA VAL A 152 -2.45 7.68 9.87
C VAL A 152 -2.23 8.78 10.91
N LYS A 153 -1.02 8.81 11.49
CA LYS A 153 -0.63 9.82 12.48
C LYS A 153 -0.58 11.22 11.85
N ASP A 154 -0.86 12.24 12.65
CA ASP A 154 -0.94 13.64 12.18
C ASP A 154 0.37 14.22 11.66
N ASN A 155 1.51 13.63 12.01
CA ASN A 155 2.82 14.07 11.55
C ASN A 155 3.20 13.56 10.14
N GLN A 156 2.34 12.75 9.50
CA GLN A 156 2.58 12.26 8.14
C GLN A 156 1.86 13.11 7.10
N ASP A 157 2.43 13.20 5.89
CA ASP A 157 1.83 13.90 4.76
C ASP A 157 0.61 13.12 4.21
N LYS A 158 -0.55 13.33 4.84
CA LYS A 158 -1.82 12.67 4.48
C LYS A 158 -2.28 13.03 3.06
N GLU A 159 -1.95 14.21 2.55
CA GLU A 159 -2.32 14.63 1.19
C GLU A 159 -1.55 13.82 0.15
N THR A 160 -0.23 13.69 0.31
CA THR A 160 0.58 12.84 -0.58
C THR A 160 0.18 11.37 -0.47
N ILE A 161 -0.11 10.87 0.74
CA ILE A 161 -0.57 9.49 0.94
C ILE A 161 -1.91 9.27 0.23
N ALA A 162 -2.87 10.18 0.38
CA ALA A 162 -4.17 10.12 -0.29
C ALA A 162 -4.01 10.08 -1.81
N ARG A 163 -3.23 11.01 -2.38
CA ARG A 163 -2.99 11.09 -3.83
C ARG A 163 -2.40 9.79 -4.37
N LYS A 164 -1.35 9.28 -3.74
CA LYS A 164 -0.68 8.04 -4.19
C LYS A 164 -1.57 6.80 -3.96
N GLY A 165 -2.28 6.73 -2.83
CA GLY A 165 -3.19 5.63 -2.53
C GLY A 165 -4.37 5.55 -3.50
N LEU A 166 -4.86 6.71 -3.96
CA LEU A 166 -5.91 6.80 -4.96
C LEU A 166 -5.45 6.26 -6.32
N LEU A 167 -4.24 6.62 -6.77
CA LEU A 167 -3.65 6.10 -8.00
C LEU A 167 -3.32 4.60 -7.90
N GLU A 168 -2.83 4.15 -6.75
CA GLU A 168 -2.54 2.73 -6.50
C GLU A 168 -3.78 1.85 -6.64
N ALA A 169 -4.98 2.38 -6.37
CA ALA A 169 -6.23 1.65 -6.59
C ALA A 169 -6.40 1.23 -8.05
N PHE A 170 -6.06 2.11 -9.00
CA PHE A 170 -6.15 1.81 -10.43
C PHE A 170 -5.05 0.84 -10.88
N VAL A 171 -3.84 1.01 -10.36
CA VAL A 171 -2.73 0.06 -10.63
C VAL A 171 -3.12 -1.34 -10.16
N TYR A 172 -3.68 -1.45 -8.95
CA TYR A 172 -4.12 -2.75 -8.45
C TYR A 172 -5.32 -3.31 -9.21
N ALA A 173 -6.28 -2.47 -9.58
CA ALA A 173 -7.40 -2.89 -10.42
C ALA A 173 -6.93 -3.45 -11.77
N LYS A 174 -5.92 -2.82 -12.39
CA LYS A 174 -5.26 -3.33 -13.60
C LYS A 174 -4.61 -4.68 -13.35
N GLU A 175 -3.82 -4.84 -12.30
CA GLU A 175 -3.15 -6.11 -11.96
C GLU A 175 -4.17 -7.25 -11.77
N CYS A 176 -5.26 -7.00 -11.04
CA CYS A 176 -6.33 -7.98 -10.85
C CYS A 176 -7.00 -8.35 -12.18
N HIS A 177 -7.24 -7.36 -13.05
CA HIS A 177 -7.84 -7.59 -14.37
C HIS A 177 -6.93 -8.42 -15.27
N GLU A 178 -5.63 -8.12 -15.32
CA GLU A 178 -4.67 -8.88 -16.12
C GLU A 178 -4.56 -10.35 -15.67
N GLN A 179 -4.67 -10.59 -14.36
CA GLN A 179 -4.56 -11.94 -13.80
C GLN A 179 -5.86 -12.75 -13.91
N HIS A 180 -7.02 -12.11 -13.75
CA HIS A 180 -8.30 -12.81 -13.57
C HIS A 180 -9.38 -12.44 -14.61
N GLY A 181 -9.07 -11.56 -15.55
CA GLY A 181 -9.99 -11.11 -16.60
C GLY A 181 -11.12 -10.18 -16.12
N GLY A 182 -11.00 -9.58 -14.93
CA GLY A 182 -12.03 -8.70 -14.37
C GLY A 182 -11.65 -8.05 -13.05
N LEU A 183 -12.58 -7.30 -12.46
CA LEU A 183 -12.37 -6.53 -11.23
C LEU A 183 -12.88 -7.22 -9.95
N LYS A 184 -13.26 -8.50 -10.03
CA LYS A 184 -13.83 -9.23 -8.88
C LYS A 184 -12.82 -9.34 -7.74
N SER A 185 -11.60 -9.79 -8.02
CA SER A 185 -10.54 -9.88 -7.01
C SER A 185 -10.17 -8.50 -6.45
N PHE A 186 -10.20 -7.45 -7.28
CA PHE A 186 -10.00 -6.08 -6.81
C PHE A 186 -11.07 -5.67 -5.78
N GLN A 187 -12.34 -5.93 -6.08
CA GLN A 187 -13.46 -5.62 -5.17
C GLN A 187 -13.35 -6.36 -3.83
N ASP A 188 -12.89 -7.60 -3.85
CA ASP A 188 -12.85 -8.47 -2.68
C ASP A 188 -11.60 -8.20 -1.80
N GLU A 189 -10.49 -7.78 -2.41
CA GLU A 189 -9.18 -7.70 -1.73
C GLU A 189 -8.68 -6.27 -1.48
N TRP A 190 -9.21 -5.26 -2.18
CA TRP A 190 -8.76 -3.87 -2.01
C TRP A 190 -9.09 -3.36 -0.60
N ILE A 191 -8.11 -2.70 0.01
CA ILE A 191 -8.26 -2.08 1.33
C ILE A 191 -8.16 -0.56 1.19
N GLY A 192 -9.27 0.11 1.46
CA GLY A 192 -9.39 1.57 1.39
C GLY A 192 -10.59 1.99 0.54
N PRO A 193 -10.81 3.30 0.40
CA PRO A 193 -11.86 3.82 -0.48
C PRO A 193 -11.59 3.39 -1.94
N ILE A 194 -12.66 3.08 -2.67
CA ILE A 194 -12.59 2.77 -4.10
C ILE A 194 -12.92 4.04 -4.88
N PRO A 195 -12.04 4.54 -5.77
CA PRO A 195 -12.34 5.68 -6.62
C PRO A 195 -13.68 5.53 -7.36
N GLN A 196 -14.44 6.62 -7.50
CA GLN A 196 -15.75 6.61 -8.16
C GLN A 196 -15.69 6.04 -9.59
N ALA A 197 -14.61 6.29 -10.32
CA ALA A 197 -14.39 5.71 -11.64
C ALA A 197 -14.35 4.17 -11.62
N LEU A 198 -13.62 3.57 -10.67
CA LEU A 198 -13.57 2.11 -10.49
C LEU A 198 -14.91 1.56 -9.99
N GLN A 199 -15.63 2.30 -9.13
CA GLN A 199 -16.99 1.92 -8.72
C GLN A 199 -17.94 1.85 -9.91
N ASN A 200 -17.79 2.74 -10.90
CA ASN A 200 -18.59 2.70 -12.12
C ASN A 200 -18.23 1.48 -12.96
N LEU A 201 -16.94 1.17 -13.12
CA LEU A 201 -16.50 -0.03 -13.83
C LEU A 201 -16.96 -1.34 -13.17
N LEU A 202 -17.06 -1.37 -11.84
CA LEU A 202 -17.59 -2.53 -11.11
C LEU A 202 -19.08 -2.79 -11.37
N LYS A 203 -19.83 -1.78 -11.86
CA LYS A 203 -21.25 -1.91 -12.25
C LYS A 203 -21.41 -2.31 -13.72
N ASP A 204 -20.39 -2.09 -14.55
CA ASP A 204 -20.39 -2.47 -15.95
C ASP A 204 -20.34 -4.01 -16.10
N PRO A 205 -20.89 -4.59 -17.18
CA PRO A 205 -20.73 -6.02 -17.45
C PRO A 205 -19.22 -6.37 -17.56
N PRO A 206 -18.75 -7.47 -16.94
CA PRO A 206 -17.32 -7.80 -16.89
C PRO A 206 -16.64 -7.84 -18.26
N THR A 207 -17.36 -8.27 -19.30
CA THR A 207 -16.88 -8.34 -20.69
C THR A 207 -16.58 -6.99 -21.32
N THR A 208 -17.03 -5.88 -20.71
CA THR A 208 -16.85 -4.52 -21.23
C THR A 208 -15.73 -3.75 -20.51
N VAL A 209 -15.25 -4.27 -19.38
CA VAL A 209 -14.14 -3.68 -18.62
C VAL A 209 -12.83 -4.12 -19.25
N THR A 210 -11.98 -3.16 -19.60
CA THR A 210 -10.66 -3.41 -20.19
C THR A 210 -9.56 -2.70 -19.40
N VAL A 211 -8.33 -3.22 -19.46
CA VAL A 211 -7.14 -2.55 -18.92
C VAL A 211 -7.00 -1.13 -19.48
N ALA A 212 -7.28 -0.94 -20.77
CA ALA A 212 -7.24 0.38 -21.40
C ALA A 212 -8.22 1.37 -20.75
N LYS A 213 -9.45 0.94 -20.44
CA LYS A 213 -10.45 1.80 -19.76
C LYS A 213 -10.05 2.11 -18.32
N ILE A 214 -9.47 1.15 -17.60
CA ILE A 214 -8.92 1.36 -16.25
C ILE A 214 -7.80 2.42 -16.29
N MET A 215 -6.86 2.28 -17.22
CA MET A 215 -5.71 3.19 -17.33
C MET A 215 -6.08 4.56 -17.86
N GLN A 216 -7.10 4.67 -18.72
CA GLN A 216 -7.64 5.97 -19.13
C GLN A 216 -8.14 6.78 -17.91
N TYR A 217 -8.79 6.13 -16.95
CA TYR A 217 -9.17 6.81 -15.69
C TYR A 217 -7.98 7.10 -14.79
N HIS A 218 -7.00 6.19 -14.69
CA HIS A 218 -5.76 6.45 -13.96
C HIS A 218 -5.09 7.73 -14.45
N ASP A 219 -4.86 7.85 -15.77
CA ASP A 219 -4.14 8.97 -16.38
C ASP A 219 -4.92 10.28 -16.21
N ALA A 220 -6.26 10.22 -16.30
CA ALA A 220 -7.12 11.36 -16.03
C ALA A 220 -7.04 11.82 -14.56
N TYR A 221 -7.02 10.88 -13.61
CA TYR A 221 -6.83 11.18 -12.18
C TYR A 221 -5.44 11.78 -11.93
N GLU A 222 -4.38 11.18 -12.47
CA GLU A 222 -3.00 11.65 -12.32
C GLU A 222 -2.84 13.08 -12.85
N TYR A 223 -3.39 13.37 -14.04
CA TYR A 223 -3.39 14.70 -14.62
C TYR A 223 -4.13 15.71 -13.74
N ALA A 224 -5.35 15.38 -13.30
CA ALA A 224 -6.16 16.26 -12.44
C ALA A 224 -5.47 16.56 -11.10
N LEU A 225 -4.82 15.57 -10.50
CA LEU A 225 -4.10 15.71 -9.22
C LEU A 225 -2.82 16.53 -9.37
N SER A 226 -2.14 16.46 -10.52
CA SER A 226 -0.92 17.21 -10.81
C SER A 226 -1.19 18.71 -11.04
N ASN A 227 -2.35 19.06 -11.60
CA ASN A 227 -2.71 20.45 -11.85
C ASN A 227 -3.19 21.20 -10.58
N ARG A 228 -3.65 20.47 -9.56
CA ARG A 228 -4.09 21.06 -8.28
C ARG A 228 -2.96 21.45 -7.34
N THR A 229 -1.75 20.90 -7.52
CA THR A 229 -0.59 21.30 -6.73
C THR A 229 0.02 22.64 -7.17
N ASN A 230 -0.46 23.22 -8.28
CA ASN A 230 0.00 24.49 -8.85
C ASN A 230 -0.93 25.69 -8.57
N THR A 231 -1.94 25.52 -7.70
CA THR A 231 -2.87 26.57 -7.26
C THR A 231 -2.81 26.73 -5.76
#